data_AF-A0A8S4RLW9-F1
#
_entry.id   AF-A0A8S4RLW9-F1
#
_cell.length_a   1.000
_cell.length_b   1.000
_cell.length_c   1.000
_cell.angle_alpha   90.00
_cell.angle_beta   90.00
_cell.angle_gamma   90.00
#
_symmetry.space_group_name_H-M   'P 1'
#
loop_
_entity.id
_entity.type
_entity.pdbx_description
1 polymer ?
#
loop_
_entity_poly.entity_id
_entity_poly.type
_entity_poly.pdbx_seq_one_letter_code
_entity_poly.pdbx_strand_id
1 'polypeptide(L)'
;MGWCVFLILVISGTVRSQNCRGQEPRQRACENVCDDNGVCKIRAALLLPKNTTYNACLSVVEPVFELALQDNAVQEVFPSWLQFEWMSYDVQDCDAAYAVISAIDAYNDCAHVFFGPSCDFALGEYR
;
A
#
# COMPACT_ATOMS: atom_id res chain seq x y z
N MET A 1 -43.18 -21.92 20.87
CA MET A 1 -42.01 -21.08 21.21
C MET A 1 -40.66 -21.81 21.16
N GLY A 2 -40.60 -23.15 21.22
CA GLY A 2 -39.31 -23.89 21.14
C GLY A 2 -38.70 -24.03 19.73
N TRP A 3 -39.48 -23.88 18.67
CA TRP A 3 -39.01 -24.14 17.29
C TRP A 3 -38.15 -23.01 16.69
N CYS A 4 -38.41 -21.76 17.07
CA CYS A 4 -37.61 -20.62 16.60
C CYS A 4 -36.19 -20.63 17.17
N VAL A 5 -35.99 -21.18 18.38
CA VAL A 5 -34.67 -21.25 19.02
C VAL A 5 -33.76 -22.27 18.33
N PHE A 6 -34.31 -23.39 17.87
CA PHE A 6 -33.56 -24.39 17.10
C PHE A 6 -33.13 -23.85 15.73
N LEU A 7 -33.97 -23.06 15.06
CA LEU A 7 -33.60 -22.43 13.79
C LEU A 7 -32.44 -21.43 13.95
N ILE A 8 -32.43 -20.63 15.01
CA ILE A 8 -31.35 -19.66 15.27
C ILE A 8 -30.01 -20.37 15.59
N LEU A 9 -30.05 -21.47 16.32
CA LEU A 9 -28.86 -22.28 16.62
C LEU A 9 -28.27 -22.94 15.36
N VAL A 10 -29.10 -23.39 14.43
CA VAL A 10 -28.64 -24.00 13.16
C VAL A 10 -28.04 -22.95 12.23
N ILE A 11 -28.55 -21.71 12.22
CA ILE A 11 -28.00 -20.61 11.41
C ILE A 11 -26.66 -20.10 11.98
N SER A 12 -26.46 -20.19 13.30
CA SER A 12 -25.23 -19.75 13.95
C SER A 12 -24.04 -20.67 13.68
N GLY A 13 -24.29 -21.95 13.38
CA GLY A 13 -23.25 -22.94 13.09
C GLY A 13 -22.63 -22.86 11.68
N THR A 14 -23.23 -22.07 10.77
CA THR A 14 -22.75 -21.93 9.38
C THR A 14 -21.99 -20.63 9.13
N VAL A 15 -21.77 -19.81 10.17
CA VAL A 15 -20.89 -18.64 10.07
C VAL A 15 -19.45 -19.12 10.03
N ARG A 16 -19.01 -19.52 8.84
CA ARG A 16 -17.62 -19.83 8.55
C ARG A 16 -16.84 -18.55 8.77
N SER A 17 -16.14 -18.45 9.90
CA SER A 17 -15.22 -17.36 10.18
C SER A 17 -14.21 -17.29 9.03
N GLN A 18 -14.38 -16.31 8.14
CA GLN A 18 -13.42 -16.03 7.08
C GLN A 18 -12.23 -15.32 7.71
N ASN A 19 -11.38 -16.07 8.39
CA ASN A 19 -10.06 -15.59 8.74
C ASN A 19 -9.22 -15.55 7.45
N CYS A 20 -9.15 -14.38 6.81
CA CYS A 20 -8.27 -14.13 5.65
C CYS A 20 -6.77 -14.34 5.98
N ARG A 21 -6.43 -14.48 7.27
CA ARG A 21 -5.08 -14.68 7.79
C ARG A 21 -4.47 -16.07 7.51
N GLY A 22 -5.22 -17.00 6.91
CA GLY A 22 -4.78 -18.37 6.63
C GLY A 22 -4.90 -18.79 5.17
N GLN A 23 -5.16 -17.85 4.25
CA GLN A 23 -5.15 -18.14 2.82
C GLN A 23 -3.70 -18.19 2.35
N GLU A 24 -3.28 -19.27 1.68
CA GLU A 24 -1.91 -19.34 1.14
C GLU A 24 -1.66 -18.12 0.24
N PRO A 25 -0.48 -17.47 0.37
CA PRO A 25 -0.17 -16.31 -0.46
C PRO A 25 -0.23 -16.74 -1.92
N ARG A 26 -1.18 -16.17 -2.66
CA ARG A 26 -1.29 -16.39 -4.10
C ARG A 26 -0.04 -15.76 -4.71
N GLN A 27 0.94 -16.57 -5.11
CA GLN A 27 2.14 -16.06 -5.77
C GLN A 27 1.71 -15.28 -7.00
N ARG A 28 2.00 -13.98 -7.01
CA ARG A 28 1.73 -13.11 -8.16
C ARG A 28 3.01 -12.98 -8.95
N ALA A 29 2.92 -13.08 -10.28
CA ALA A 29 4.08 -12.96 -11.17
C ALA A 29 4.86 -11.65 -10.95
N CYS A 30 4.15 -10.60 -10.55
CA CYS A 30 4.73 -9.31 -10.24
C CYS A 30 5.46 -9.26 -8.89
N GLU A 31 5.39 -10.21 -7.96
CA GLU A 31 6.06 -10.05 -6.66
C GLU A 31 7.59 -10.11 -6.74
N ASN A 32 8.11 -10.67 -7.82
CA ASN A 32 9.54 -10.69 -8.10
C ASN A 32 10.00 -9.32 -8.63
N VAL A 33 11.17 -8.89 -8.19
CA VAL A 33 11.81 -7.66 -8.71
C VAL A 33 12.11 -7.79 -10.20
N CYS A 34 12.51 -8.98 -10.65
CA CYS A 34 12.80 -9.24 -12.06
C CYS A 34 11.67 -10.05 -12.70
N ASP A 35 11.25 -9.61 -13.89
CA ASP A 35 10.29 -10.35 -14.71
C ASP A 35 10.97 -11.50 -15.48
N ASP A 36 10.16 -12.29 -16.19
CA ASP A 36 10.64 -13.42 -16.99
C ASP A 36 11.52 -12.99 -18.17
N ASN A 37 11.51 -11.70 -18.54
CA ASN A 37 12.37 -11.14 -19.59
C ASN A 37 13.72 -10.65 -19.04
N GLY A 38 13.96 -10.76 -17.73
CA GLY A 38 15.16 -10.27 -17.05
C GLY A 38 15.15 -8.77 -16.79
N VAL A 39 14.01 -8.09 -16.96
CA VAL A 39 13.85 -6.67 -16.62
C VAL A 39 13.59 -6.58 -15.12
N CYS A 40 14.54 -6.02 -14.38
CA CYS A 40 14.46 -5.86 -12.93
C CYS A 40 14.01 -4.46 -12.56
N LYS A 41 12.92 -4.36 -11.81
CA LYS A 41 12.30 -3.10 -11.43
C LYS A 41 11.84 -3.09 -9.98
N ILE A 42 12.24 -2.08 -9.22
CA ILE A 42 11.65 -1.76 -7.92
C ILE A 42 10.47 -0.83 -8.11
N ARG A 43 9.26 -1.30 -7.77
CA ARG A 43 8.07 -0.46 -7.68
C ARG A 43 7.95 0.09 -6.27
N ALA A 44 8.03 1.40 -6.16
CA ALA A 44 7.98 2.13 -4.91
C ALA A 44 6.65 2.87 -4.82
N ALA A 45 5.84 2.52 -3.83
CA ALA A 45 4.58 3.20 -3.56
C ALA A 45 4.81 4.40 -2.65
N LEU A 46 4.33 5.57 -3.05
CA LEU A 46 4.30 6.79 -2.26
C LEU A 46 2.86 7.02 -1.79
N LEU A 47 2.64 6.92 -0.48
CA LEU A 47 1.32 7.05 0.15
C LEU A 47 1.25 8.38 0.87
N LEU A 48 0.75 9.43 0.22
CA LEU A 48 0.68 10.78 0.78
C LEU A 48 -0.61 11.47 0.35
N PRO A 49 -1.11 12.44 1.13
CA PRO A 49 -2.28 13.18 0.74
C PRO A 49 -1.99 13.95 -0.55
N LYS A 50 -2.96 13.97 -1.48
CA LYS A 50 -2.89 14.85 -2.65
C LYS A 50 -3.21 16.29 -2.30
N ASN A 51 -3.95 16.50 -1.22
CA ASN A 51 -4.31 17.82 -0.73
C ASN A 51 -3.08 18.63 -0.33
N THR A 52 -2.98 19.86 -0.84
CA THR A 52 -1.82 20.75 -0.66
C THR A 52 -1.85 21.53 0.64
N THR A 53 -2.88 21.36 1.47
CA THR A 53 -2.92 21.87 2.85
C THR A 53 -1.89 21.20 3.77
N TYR A 54 -1.41 20.01 3.39
CA TYR A 54 -0.40 19.26 4.13
C TYR A 54 1.01 19.56 3.60
N ASN A 55 1.96 19.78 4.52
CA ASN A 55 3.36 20.04 4.16
C ASN A 55 3.99 18.88 3.37
N ALA A 56 3.68 17.64 3.75
CA ALA A 56 4.13 16.43 3.08
C ALA A 56 2.99 15.87 2.20
N CYS A 57 2.67 16.57 1.12
CA CYS A 57 1.73 16.11 0.09
C CYS A 57 2.46 15.61 -1.16
N LEU A 58 1.75 14.82 -1.99
CA LEU A 58 2.31 14.24 -3.22
C LEU A 58 2.99 15.29 -4.11
N SER A 59 2.32 16.43 -4.35
CA SER A 59 2.84 17.48 -5.23
C SER A 59 4.17 18.12 -4.79
N VAL A 60 4.54 17.97 -3.51
CA VAL A 60 5.80 18.48 -2.95
C VAL A 60 6.84 17.37 -2.87
N VAL A 61 6.44 16.18 -2.44
CA VAL A 61 7.36 15.08 -2.11
C VAL A 61 7.74 14.25 -3.34
N GLU A 62 6.82 14.00 -4.26
CA GLU A 62 7.07 13.20 -5.46
C GLU A 62 8.22 13.76 -6.32
N PRO A 63 8.28 15.08 -6.63
CA PRO A 63 9.41 15.65 -7.38
C PRO A 63 10.76 15.53 -6.64
N VAL A 64 10.75 15.53 -5.31
CA VAL A 64 11.98 15.36 -4.51
C VAL A 64 12.51 13.94 -4.66
N PHE A 65 11.65 12.94 -4.67
CA PHE A 65 12.05 11.55 -4.93
C PHE A 65 12.52 11.34 -6.36
N GLU A 66 11.87 11.98 -7.35
CA GLU A 66 12.33 11.95 -8.73
C GLU A 66 13.74 12.54 -8.88
N LEU A 67 14.00 13.67 -8.24
CA LEU A 67 15.33 14.29 -8.22
C LEU A 67 16.35 13.42 -7.46
N ALA A 68 15.96 12.79 -6.36
CA ALA A 68 16.85 11.93 -5.59
C ALA A 68 17.35 10.73 -6.41
N LEU A 69 16.51 10.11 -7.25
CA LEU A 69 16.94 9.03 -8.15
C LEU A 69 17.89 9.49 -9.27
N GLN A 70 17.93 10.80 -9.55
CA GLN A 70 18.86 11.38 -10.51
C GLN A 70 20.20 11.74 -9.88
N ASP A 71 20.31 11.71 -8.54
CA ASP A 71 21.55 12.00 -7.83
C ASP A 71 22.56 10.85 -7.98
N ASN A 72 23.81 11.19 -8.28
CA ASN A 72 24.87 10.21 -8.50
C ASN A 72 25.11 9.33 -7.27
N ALA A 73 25.02 9.88 -6.05
CA ALA A 73 25.23 9.11 -4.83
C ALA A 73 24.14 8.03 -4.64
N VAL A 74 22.94 8.27 -5.17
CA VAL A 74 21.85 7.29 -5.16
C VAL A 74 22.05 6.27 -6.29
N GLN A 75 22.39 6.72 -7.50
CA GLN A 75 22.60 5.84 -8.64
C GLN A 75 23.76 4.86 -8.43
N GLU A 76 24.84 5.29 -7.78
CA GLU A 76 26.01 4.45 -7.51
C GLU A 76 25.73 3.34 -6.47
N VAL A 77 24.69 3.50 -5.64
CA VAL A 77 24.29 2.50 -4.65
C VAL A 77 23.49 1.37 -5.28
N PHE A 78 22.80 1.64 -6.40
CA PHE A 78 21.97 0.65 -7.07
C PHE A 78 22.70 0.01 -8.25
N PRO A 79 22.47 -1.29 -8.53
CA PRO A 79 22.99 -1.90 -9.73
C PRO A 79 22.48 -1.20 -11.00
N SER A 80 23.35 -1.00 -11.99
CA SER A 80 23.01 -0.26 -13.23
C SER A 80 21.91 -0.92 -14.08
N TRP A 81 21.60 -2.19 -13.82
CA TRP A 81 20.53 -2.95 -14.50
C TRP A 81 19.17 -2.83 -13.79
N LEU A 82 19.11 -2.20 -12.62
CA LEU A 82 17.91 -2.06 -11.82
C LEU A 82 17.17 -0.77 -12.17
N GLN A 83 15.87 -0.89 -12.45
CA GLN A 83 15.00 0.26 -12.70
C GLN A 83 14.15 0.59 -11.47
N PHE A 84 13.73 1.84 -11.35
CA PHE A 84 12.78 2.29 -10.35
C PHE A 84 11.51 2.79 -11.02
N GLU A 85 10.36 2.47 -10.45
CA GLU A 85 9.05 3.00 -10.83
C GLU A 85 8.35 3.54 -9.59
N TRP A 86 7.97 4.81 -9.65
CA TRP A 86 7.15 5.44 -8.62
C TRP A 86 5.68 5.22 -8.90
N MET A 87 4.94 4.87 -7.86
CA MET A 87 3.49 4.72 -7.89
C MET A 87 2.91 5.58 -6.76
N SER A 88 2.04 6.52 -7.10
CA SER A 88 1.52 7.49 -6.13
C SER A 88 0.09 7.17 -5.74
N TYR A 89 -0.17 7.10 -4.44
CA TYR A 89 -1.47 6.77 -3.86
C TYR A 89 -1.90 7.87 -2.89
N ASP A 90 -3.10 8.41 -3.11
CA ASP A 90 -3.69 9.40 -2.23
C ASP A 90 -4.28 8.72 -0.98
N VAL A 91 -3.90 9.18 0.21
CA VAL A 91 -4.43 8.69 1.49
C VAL A 91 -5.63 9.52 2.00
N GLN A 92 -6.25 10.30 1.11
CA GLN A 92 -7.47 11.10 1.33
C GLN A 92 -7.49 11.86 2.65
N ASP A 93 -6.91 13.07 2.63
CA ASP A 93 -6.95 14.01 3.76
C ASP A 93 -6.49 13.39 5.10
N CYS A 94 -5.47 12.53 5.04
CA CYS A 94 -4.90 11.85 6.20
C CYS A 94 -5.93 11.00 6.97
N ASP A 95 -6.92 10.42 6.29
CA ASP A 95 -7.85 9.49 6.91
C ASP A 95 -7.18 8.12 7.14
N ALA A 96 -7.34 7.61 8.36
CA ALA A 96 -6.70 6.36 8.79
C ALA A 96 -7.18 5.14 7.99
N ALA A 97 -8.47 5.09 7.65
CA ALA A 97 -9.03 3.98 6.89
C ALA A 97 -8.55 4.04 5.44
N TYR A 98 -8.55 5.22 4.83
CA TYR A 98 -8.05 5.40 3.47
C TYR A 98 -6.55 5.11 3.35
N ALA A 99 -5.74 5.44 4.36
CA ALA A 99 -4.34 5.05 4.34
C ALA A 99 -4.12 3.53 4.30
N VAL A 100 -4.93 2.77 5.04
CA VAL A 100 -4.88 1.30 5.01
C VAL A 100 -5.37 0.77 3.66
N ILE A 101 -6.45 1.34 3.11
CA ILE A 101 -6.97 0.97 1.79
C ILE A 101 -5.91 1.21 0.71
N SER A 102 -5.31 2.41 0.68
CA SER A 102 -4.25 2.76 -0.27
C SER A 102 -3.02 1.87 -0.13
N ALA A 103 -2.67 1.43 1.08
CA ALA A 103 -1.58 0.46 1.29
C ALA A 103 -1.93 -0.92 0.73
N ILE A 104 -3.18 -1.36 0.87
CA ILE A 104 -3.66 -2.62 0.29
C ILE A 104 -3.67 -2.52 -1.24
N ASP A 105 -4.11 -1.40 -1.80
CA ASP A 105 -4.12 -1.16 -3.25
C ASP A 105 -2.70 -1.17 -3.81
N ALA A 106 -1.77 -0.45 -3.17
CA ALA A 106 -0.35 -0.49 -3.52
C ALA A 106 0.26 -1.89 -3.40
N TYR A 107 -0.12 -2.65 -2.36
CA TYR A 107 0.27 -4.05 -2.25
C TYR A 107 -0.30 -4.89 -3.39
N ASN A 108 -1.56 -4.66 -3.78
CA ASN A 108 -2.24 -5.36 -4.87
C ASN A 108 -1.61 -5.07 -6.24
N ASP A 109 -1.14 -3.84 -6.44
CA ASP A 109 -0.36 -3.37 -7.58
C ASP A 109 1.13 -3.76 -7.49
N CYS A 110 1.47 -4.55 -6.47
CA CYS A 110 2.75 -5.19 -6.20
C CYS A 110 3.90 -4.19 -6.00
N ALA A 111 3.64 -3.17 -5.19
CA ALA A 111 4.70 -2.36 -4.60
C ALA A 111 5.68 -3.24 -3.79
N HIS A 112 6.96 -3.02 -4.01
CA HIS A 112 8.04 -3.68 -3.27
C HIS A 112 8.43 -2.89 -2.01
N VAL A 113 8.27 -1.58 -2.05
CA VAL A 113 8.59 -0.66 -0.95
C VAL A 113 7.51 0.40 -0.83
N PHE A 114 7.23 0.82 0.40
CA PHE A 114 6.21 1.80 0.74
C PHE A 114 6.91 2.99 1.40
N PHE A 115 6.63 4.20 0.90
CA PHE A 115 7.09 5.46 1.44
C PHE A 115 5.89 6.25 1.95
N GLY A 116 5.94 6.65 3.22
CA GLY A 116 4.78 7.18 3.94
C GLY A 116 3.97 6.07 4.62
N PRO A 117 2.76 6.39 5.11
CA PRO A 117 2.17 7.73 5.13
C PRO A 117 2.85 8.70 6.10
N SER A 118 2.83 9.99 5.75
CA SER A 118 3.37 11.07 6.61
C SER A 118 2.40 11.53 7.70
N CYS A 119 1.14 11.11 7.62
CA CYS A 119 0.09 11.54 8.54
C CYS A 119 0.17 10.76 9.85
N ASP A 120 0.04 11.46 10.98
CA ASP A 120 -0.22 10.80 12.26
C ASP A 120 -1.73 10.57 12.41
N PHE A 121 -2.17 9.35 12.12
CA PHE A 121 -3.59 8.99 12.17
C PHE A 121 -4.14 8.95 13.60
N ALA A 122 -3.28 8.85 14.62
CA ALA A 122 -3.68 8.81 16.02
C ALA A 122 -3.84 10.20 16.64
N LEU A 123 -3.26 11.24 16.01
CA LEU A 123 -3.26 12.62 16.48
C LEU A 123 -4.13 13.52 15.61
N GLY A 124 -5.38 13.12 15.34
CA GLY A 124 -6.37 13.96 14.67
C GLY A 124 -6.67 15.26 15.43
N GLU A 125 -5.75 16.22 15.46
CA GLU A 125 -6.06 17.62 15.65
C GLU A 125 -6.60 18.13 14.32
N TYR A 126 -7.94 18.16 14.25
CA TYR A 126 -8.64 19.10 13.39
C TYR A 126 -8.07 20.49 13.66
N ARG A 127 -7.50 21.11 12.63
CA ARG A 127 -7.33 22.57 12.61
C ARG A 127 -8.38 23.21 11.73
#